data_AF-A0A959RQD5-F1
#
_entry.id   AF-A0A959RQD5-F1
#
_cell.length_a   1.000
_cell.length_b   1.000
_cell.length_c   1.000
_cell.angle_alpha   90.00
_cell.angle_beta   90.00
_cell.angle_gamma   90.00
#
_symmetry.space_group_name_H-M   'P 1'
#
loop_
_entity.id
_entity.type
_entity.pdbx_description
1 polymer ?
#
loop_
_entity_poly.entity_id
_entity_poly.type
_entity_poly.pdbx_seq_one_letter_code
_entity_poly.pdbx_strand_id
1 'polypeptide(L)'
;MKNISKLLVLLLSVLLASTSFGFSKDKLTQIEDNLLVGINTENTGLQISCAYFLGELKSERAINPLLKMLKSGETEEERIIAALSLSKIQTDKAIFAVKQRARFDDSERVQRLCGLFYNCCMARQQKADVIVEPFQVVNLNLEFNGMRLADFAN
;
A
#
# COMPACT_ATOMS: atom_id res chain seq x y z
N MET A 1 -19.83 -52.63 8.91
CA MET A 1 -20.26 -51.24 8.65
C MET A 1 -19.64 -50.21 9.62
N LYS A 2 -19.63 -50.44 10.94
CA LYS A 2 -19.10 -49.48 11.95
C LYS A 2 -17.61 -49.12 11.82
N ASN A 3 -16.77 -49.96 11.21
CA ASN A 3 -15.33 -49.69 11.09
C ASN A 3 -14.98 -48.89 9.83
N ILE A 4 -15.76 -49.04 8.77
CA ILE A 4 -15.58 -48.30 7.50
C ILE A 4 -15.96 -46.83 7.70
N SER A 5 -17.02 -46.55 8.47
CA SER A 5 -17.41 -45.18 8.81
C SER A 5 -16.34 -44.46 9.65
N LYS A 6 -15.69 -45.17 10.59
CA LYS A 6 -14.59 -44.62 11.38
C LYS A 6 -13.36 -44.30 10.53
N LEU A 7 -13.02 -45.19 9.59
CA LEU A 7 -11.91 -44.97 8.67
C LEU A 7 -12.16 -43.78 7.74
N LEU A 8 -13.41 -43.62 7.27
CA LEU A 8 -13.80 -42.54 6.38
C LEU A 8 -13.83 -41.17 7.09
N VAL A 9 -14.25 -41.14 8.35
CA VAL A 9 -14.16 -39.93 9.21
C VAL A 9 -12.71 -39.55 9.48
N LEU A 10 -11.84 -40.54 9.73
CA LEU A 10 -10.41 -40.29 9.93
C LEU A 10 -9.77 -39.71 8.65
N LEU A 11 -10.07 -40.28 7.49
CA LEU A 11 -9.56 -39.79 6.20
C LEU A 11 -10.03 -38.35 5.91
N LEU A 12 -11.30 -38.04 6.20
CA LEU A 12 -11.86 -36.70 6.00
C LEU A 12 -11.21 -35.66 6.92
N SER A 13 -10.88 -36.03 8.16
CA SER A 13 -10.19 -35.14 9.11
C SER A 13 -8.74 -34.80 8.68
N VAL A 14 -8.05 -35.77 8.07
CA VAL A 14 -6.69 -35.58 7.55
C VAL A 14 -6.69 -34.68 6.31
N LEU A 15 -7.72 -34.79 5.45
CA LEU A 15 -7.90 -33.93 4.29
C LEU A 15 -8.24 -32.47 4.64
N LEU A 16 -8.94 -32.22 5.76
CA LEU A 16 -9.23 -30.86 6.24
C LEU A 16 -8.01 -30.20 6.91
N ALA A 17 -7.08 -30.98 7.46
CA ALA A 17 -5.88 -30.46 8.09
C ALA A 17 -4.84 -29.94 7.08
N SER A 18 -4.79 -30.51 5.88
CA SER A 18 -3.79 -30.19 4.86
C SER A 18 -4.08 -28.93 4.03
N THR A 19 -5.23 -28.28 4.22
CA THR A 19 -5.63 -27.08 3.43
C THR A 19 -5.36 -25.73 4.11
N SER A 20 -4.64 -25.69 5.24
CA SER A 20 -4.34 -24.43 5.93
C SER A 20 -2.92 -23.93 5.68
N PHE A 21 -2.59 -23.60 4.43
CA PHE A 21 -1.48 -22.67 4.15
C PHE A 21 -1.96 -21.23 4.43
N GLY A 22 -2.43 -20.99 5.65
CA GLY A 22 -2.78 -19.66 6.13
C GLY A 22 -1.50 -18.99 6.60
N PHE A 23 -1.12 -17.85 6.01
CA PHE A 23 -0.23 -16.92 6.70
C PHE A 23 -0.85 -16.66 8.08
N SER A 24 -0.17 -17.07 9.15
CA SER A 24 -0.70 -16.87 10.49
C SER A 24 -0.94 -15.37 10.70
N LYS A 25 -2.11 -15.02 11.27
CA LYS A 25 -2.47 -13.63 11.59
C LYS A 25 -1.33 -12.92 12.33
N ASP A 26 -0.63 -13.65 13.18
CA ASP A 26 0.52 -13.19 13.95
C ASP A 26 1.71 -12.76 13.07
N LYS A 27 1.95 -13.45 11.95
CA LYS A 27 3.02 -13.11 11.01
C LYS A 27 2.73 -11.81 10.26
N LEU A 28 1.47 -11.55 9.89
CA LEU A 28 1.10 -10.29 9.24
C LEU A 28 1.25 -9.09 10.20
N THR A 29 0.83 -9.27 11.45
CA THR A 29 1.03 -8.26 12.51
C THR A 29 2.52 -7.93 12.70
N GLN A 30 3.38 -8.96 12.75
CA GLN A 30 4.82 -8.76 12.89
C GLN A 30 5.44 -8.03 11.68
N ILE A 31 4.98 -8.33 10.46
CA ILE A 31 5.42 -7.61 9.26
C ILE A 31 5.01 -6.13 9.37
N GLU A 32 3.76 -5.85 9.72
CA GLU A 32 3.28 -4.47 9.89
C GLU A 32 4.08 -3.72 10.97
N ASP A 33 4.34 -4.35 12.12
CA ASP A 33 5.13 -3.76 13.21
C ASP A 33 6.55 -3.41 12.75
N ASN A 34 7.22 -4.32 12.04
CA ASN A 34 8.55 -4.08 11.51
C ASN A 34 8.58 -2.92 10.51
N LEU A 35 7.55 -2.81 9.66
CA LEU A 35 7.45 -1.71 8.69
C LEU A 35 7.14 -0.37 9.36
N LEU A 36 6.34 -0.36 10.43
CA LEU A 36 6.06 0.84 11.24
C LEU A 36 7.31 1.33 11.98
N VAL A 37 8.21 0.42 12.36
CA VAL A 37 9.54 0.80 12.85
C VAL A 37 10.38 1.36 11.70
N GLY A 38 10.45 0.65 10.58
CA GLY A 38 11.29 0.98 9.44
C GLY A 38 10.99 2.32 8.77
N ILE A 39 9.73 2.78 8.73
CA ILE A 39 9.37 4.09 8.17
C ILE A 39 9.95 5.28 8.98
N ASN A 40 10.45 5.06 10.19
CA ASN A 40 11.08 6.10 11.01
C ASN A 40 12.62 6.05 10.97
N THR A 41 13.21 5.22 10.10
CA THR A 41 14.67 5.14 9.93
C THR A 41 15.24 6.36 9.22
N GLU A 42 16.55 6.58 9.39
CA GLU A 42 17.33 7.60 8.67
C GLU A 42 17.80 7.11 7.28
N ASN A 43 17.73 5.81 7.01
CA ASN A 43 18.04 5.27 5.69
C ASN A 43 16.86 5.51 4.74
N THR A 44 16.96 6.54 3.89
CA THR A 44 15.91 6.93 2.93
C THR A 44 15.38 5.78 2.09
N GLY A 45 16.25 4.89 1.60
CA GLY A 45 15.83 3.74 0.79
C GLY A 45 14.96 2.75 1.55
N LEU A 46 15.33 2.44 2.80
CA LEU A 46 14.52 1.61 3.69
C LEU A 46 13.22 2.32 4.08
N GLN A 47 13.29 3.62 4.38
CA GLN A 47 12.15 4.44 4.76
C GLN A 47 11.06 4.45 3.66
N ILE A 48 11.47 4.70 2.41
CA ILE A 48 10.60 4.67 1.21
C ILE A 48 10.01 3.28 1.00
N SER A 49 10.83 2.23 1.13
CA SER A 49 10.38 0.84 0.97
C SER A 49 9.31 0.48 2.01
N CYS A 50 9.54 0.83 3.28
CA CYS A 50 8.57 0.63 4.34
C CYS A 50 7.27 1.41 4.09
N ALA A 51 7.37 2.67 3.68
CA ALA A 51 6.21 3.48 3.33
C ALA A 51 5.38 2.86 2.20
N TYR A 52 6.02 2.35 1.15
CA TYR A 52 5.36 1.65 0.06
C TYR A 52 4.58 0.42 0.55
N PHE A 53 5.26 -0.49 1.25
CA PHE A 53 4.63 -1.72 1.73
C PHE A 53 3.51 -1.48 2.75
N LEU A 54 3.61 -0.45 3.59
CA LEU A 54 2.51 -0.05 4.48
C LEU A 54 1.26 0.38 3.69
N GLY A 55 1.45 0.99 2.51
CA GLY A 55 0.39 1.28 1.55
C GLY A 55 -0.22 0.03 0.94
N GLU A 56 0.60 -0.94 0.51
CA GLU A 56 0.13 -2.24 -0.01
C GLU A 56 -0.68 -3.02 1.03
N LEU A 57 -0.20 -3.01 2.28
CA LEU A 57 -0.90 -3.62 3.42
C LEU A 57 -2.18 -2.87 3.81
N LYS A 58 -2.41 -1.67 3.26
CA LYS A 58 -3.49 -0.75 3.67
C LYS A 58 -3.50 -0.51 5.18
N SER A 59 -2.32 -0.37 5.77
CA SER A 59 -2.17 -0.18 7.22
C SER A 59 -2.72 1.18 7.65
N GLU A 60 -3.85 1.19 8.34
CA GLU A 60 -4.38 2.42 8.95
C GLU A 60 -3.45 2.96 10.05
N ARG A 61 -2.70 2.08 10.72
CA ARG A 61 -1.68 2.44 11.72
C ARG A 61 -0.57 3.30 11.13
N ALA A 62 -0.30 3.16 9.83
CA ALA A 62 0.71 3.91 9.11
C ALA A 62 0.27 5.32 8.68
N ILE A 63 -1.00 5.70 8.83
CA ILE A 63 -1.51 6.99 8.33
C ILE A 63 -0.70 8.16 8.92
N ASN A 64 -0.47 8.19 10.23
CA ASN A 64 0.25 9.30 10.85
C ASN A 64 1.73 9.38 10.41
N PRO A 65 2.52 8.28 10.41
CA PRO A 65 3.86 8.26 9.81
C PRO A 65 3.89 8.71 8.34
N LEU A 66 2.98 8.20 7.51
CA LEU A 66 2.90 8.56 6.10
C LEU A 66 2.52 10.04 5.90
N LEU A 67 1.63 10.59 6.72
CA LEU A 67 1.31 12.02 6.68
C LEU A 67 2.51 12.90 7.06
N LYS A 68 3.34 12.45 8.01
CA LYS A 68 4.60 13.14 8.35
C LYS A 68 5.54 13.14 7.14
N MET A 69 5.75 11.98 6.51
CA MET A 69 6.58 11.85 5.31
C MET A 69 6.04 12.69 4.14
N LEU A 70 4.71 12.71 3.91
CA LEU A 70 4.07 13.57 2.92
C LEU A 70 4.31 15.06 3.19
N LYS A 71 4.32 15.46 4.47
CA LYS A 71 4.42 16.86 4.87
C LYS A 71 5.85 17.38 4.84
N SER A 72 6.80 16.58 5.33
CA SER A 72 8.17 17.01 5.64
C SER A 72 9.23 16.04 5.11
N GLY A 73 8.92 15.23 4.10
CA GLY A 73 9.92 14.46 3.36
C GLY A 73 10.86 15.41 2.63
N GLU A 74 12.15 15.18 2.78
CA GLU A 74 13.23 16.01 2.22
C GLU A 74 13.27 15.89 0.70
N THR A 75 13.08 14.66 0.20
CA THR A 75 13.09 14.34 -1.23
C THR A 75 11.69 14.35 -1.83
N GLU A 76 11.59 14.57 -3.14
CA GLU A 76 10.32 14.43 -3.84
C GLU A 76 9.81 12.99 -3.74
N GLU A 77 10.71 12.01 -3.79
CA GLU A 77 10.41 10.58 -3.76
C GLU A 77 9.75 10.16 -2.45
N GLU A 78 10.21 10.66 -1.31
CA GLU A 78 9.56 10.46 -0.01
C GLU A 78 8.12 11.00 -0.01
N ARG A 79 7.90 12.21 -0.54
CA ARG A 79 6.56 12.81 -0.58
C ARG A 79 5.64 12.08 -1.57
N ILE A 80 6.16 11.69 -2.73
CA ILE A 80 5.43 10.94 -3.76
C ILE A 80 5.04 9.56 -3.24
N ILE A 81 5.96 8.83 -2.61
CA ILE A 81 5.66 7.47 -2.10
C ILE A 81 4.65 7.54 -0.96
N ALA A 82 4.76 8.54 -0.08
CA ALA A 82 3.79 8.75 0.97
C ALA A 82 2.39 9.04 0.40
N ALA A 83 2.31 9.88 -0.64
CA ALA A 83 1.06 10.17 -1.31
C ALA A 83 0.44 8.93 -1.97
N LEU A 84 1.26 8.13 -2.65
CA LEU A 84 0.83 6.86 -3.26
C LEU A 84 0.29 5.91 -2.19
N SER A 85 1.01 5.69 -1.10
CA SER A 85 0.61 4.80 0.00
C SER A 85 -0.67 5.26 0.68
N LEU A 86 -0.79 6.56 0.98
CA LEU A 86 -2.02 7.15 1.51
C LEU A 86 -3.21 6.97 0.56
N SER A 87 -2.99 7.11 -0.76
CA SER A 87 -4.00 6.87 -1.79
C SER A 87 -4.43 5.40 -1.89
N LYS A 88 -3.61 4.45 -1.44
CA LYS A 88 -3.97 3.02 -1.35
C LYS A 88 -4.77 2.70 -0.09
N ILE A 89 -4.45 3.36 1.03
CA ILE A 89 -5.15 3.24 2.32
C ILE A 89 -6.58 3.83 2.25
N GLN A 90 -6.76 4.97 1.57
CA GLN A 90 -8.08 5.54 1.23
C GLN A 90 -9.00 5.98 2.39
N THR A 91 -8.44 6.34 3.55
CA THR A 91 -9.24 7.05 4.56
C THR A 91 -9.47 8.51 4.16
N ASP A 92 -10.56 9.14 4.64
CA ASP A 92 -10.86 10.55 4.35
C ASP A 92 -9.69 11.48 4.69
N LYS A 93 -9.02 11.21 5.82
CA LYS A 93 -7.82 11.94 6.25
C LYS A 93 -6.67 11.80 5.25
N ALA A 94 -6.42 10.58 4.75
CA ALA A 94 -5.38 10.30 3.78
C ALA A 94 -5.67 10.99 2.43
N ILE A 95 -6.88 10.83 1.91
CA ILE A 95 -7.32 11.42 0.64
C ILE A 95 -7.28 12.95 0.71
N PHE A 96 -7.75 13.54 1.80
CA PHE A 96 -7.68 14.99 2.01
C PHE A 96 -6.24 15.48 1.98
N ALA A 97 -5.32 14.80 2.65
CA ALA A 97 -3.91 15.20 2.66
C ALA A 97 -3.26 15.11 1.27
N VAL A 98 -3.54 14.06 0.49
CA VAL A 98 -3.05 13.92 -0.88
C VAL A 98 -3.60 15.03 -1.77
N LYS A 99 -4.90 15.37 -1.65
CA LYS A 99 -5.51 16.50 -2.36
C LYS A 99 -4.86 17.84 -2.02
N GLN A 100 -4.58 18.08 -0.74
CA GLN A 100 -3.89 19.30 -0.32
C GLN A 100 -2.48 19.35 -0.90
N ARG A 101 -1.75 18.24 -0.85
CA ARG A 101 -0.40 18.15 -1.40
C ARG A 101 -0.37 18.40 -2.91
N ALA A 102 -1.37 17.92 -3.64
CA ALA A 102 -1.51 18.18 -5.07
C ALA A 102 -1.63 19.67 -5.44
N ARG A 103 -2.04 20.53 -4.51
CA ARG A 103 -2.25 21.96 -4.73
C ARG A 103 -1.12 22.85 -4.22
N PHE A 104 -0.41 22.38 -3.20
CA PHE A 104 0.43 23.24 -2.37
C PHE A 104 1.82 22.65 -2.07
N ASP A 105 2.24 21.57 -2.74
CA ASP A 105 3.66 21.19 -2.69
C ASP A 105 4.51 22.20 -3.45
N ASP A 106 5.76 22.39 -3.03
CA ASP A 106 6.68 23.30 -3.72
C ASP A 106 7.21 22.70 -5.04
N SER A 107 7.14 21.37 -5.21
CA SER A 107 7.53 20.68 -6.44
C SER A 107 6.33 20.45 -7.36
N GLU A 108 6.43 20.92 -8.60
CA GLU A 108 5.45 20.66 -9.66
C GLU A 108 5.28 19.15 -9.92
N ARG A 109 6.37 18.38 -9.85
CA ARG A 109 6.33 16.92 -10.01
C ARG A 109 5.52 16.26 -8.91
N VAL A 110 5.73 16.68 -7.66
CA VAL A 110 4.94 16.16 -6.51
C VAL A 110 3.48 16.58 -6.62
N GLN A 111 3.19 17.83 -6.98
CA GLN A 111 1.83 18.33 -7.19
C GLN A 111 1.09 17.48 -8.24
N ARG A 112 1.72 17.28 -9.42
CA ARG A 112 1.16 16.49 -10.52
C ARG A 112 0.86 15.05 -10.10
N LEU A 113 1.81 14.37 -9.47
CA LEU A 113 1.65 12.98 -9.05
C LEU A 113 0.60 12.82 -7.96
N CYS A 114 0.58 13.71 -6.96
CA CYS A 114 -0.48 13.72 -5.94
C CYS A 114 -1.86 13.95 -6.58
N GLY A 115 -1.96 14.83 -7.58
CA GLY A 115 -3.18 15.06 -8.35
C GLY A 115 -3.65 13.80 -9.07
N LEU A 116 -2.72 13.08 -9.72
CA LEU A 116 -3.02 11.78 -10.35
C LEU A 116 -3.52 10.75 -9.32
N PHE A 117 -2.84 10.60 -8.19
CA PHE A 117 -3.26 9.65 -7.15
C PHE A 117 -4.63 10.00 -6.58
N TYR A 118 -4.89 11.27 -6.30
CA TYR A 118 -6.21 11.75 -5.86
C TYR A 118 -7.30 11.43 -6.89
N ASN A 119 -7.06 11.77 -8.16
CA ASN A 119 -8.02 11.51 -9.24
C ASN A 119 -8.30 10.00 -9.41
N CYS A 120 -7.26 9.16 -9.31
CA CYS A 120 -7.42 7.70 -9.33
C CYS A 120 -8.29 7.19 -8.16
N CYS A 121 -8.14 7.74 -6.95
CA CYS A 121 -9.01 7.41 -5.82
C CYS A 121 -10.45 7.87 -6.05
N MET A 122 -10.64 9.08 -6.55
CA MET A 122 -11.97 9.62 -6.86
C MET A 122 -12.65 8.80 -7.95
N ALA A 123 -11.94 8.40 -9.01
CA ALA A 123 -12.48 7.55 -10.06
C ALA A 123 -12.94 6.18 -9.53
N ARG A 124 -12.21 5.60 -8.56
CA ARG A 124 -12.62 4.35 -7.89
C ARG A 124 -13.87 4.53 -7.03
N GLN A 125 -14.05 5.69 -6.40
CA GLN A 125 -15.24 6.04 -5.63
C GLN A 125 -16.43 6.43 -6.53
N GLN A 126 -16.16 6.98 -7.72
CA GLN A 126 -17.13 7.47 -8.71
C GLN A 126 -17.51 6.43 -9.77
N LYS A 127 -17.45 5.13 -9.44
CA LYS A 127 -18.18 4.09 -10.19
C LYS A 127 -19.73 4.20 -10.05
N ALA A 128 -20.21 5.39 -9.68
CA ALA A 128 -21.46 5.99 -10.13
C ALA A 128 -21.10 7.18 -11.06
N ASP A 129 -21.18 6.95 -12.36
CA ASP A 129 -21.37 7.92 -13.46
C ASP A 129 -20.32 8.98 -13.82
N VAL A 130 -19.01 8.66 -13.83
CA VAL A 130 -18.04 9.46 -14.63
C VAL A 130 -17.12 8.57 -15.46
N ILE A 131 -17.11 8.77 -16.78
CA ILE A 131 -16.15 8.15 -17.69
C ILE A 131 -14.79 8.83 -17.47
N VAL A 132 -13.89 8.13 -16.78
CA VAL A 132 -12.49 8.54 -16.65
C VAL A 132 -11.66 7.59 -17.51
N GLU A 133 -10.98 8.12 -18.53
CA GLU A 133 -10.05 7.35 -19.36
C GLU A 133 -9.03 6.61 -18.48
N PRO A 134 -8.85 5.28 -18.64
CA PRO A 134 -7.98 4.50 -17.76
C PRO A 134 -6.51 4.89 -17.97
N PHE A 135 -5.92 5.59 -16.99
CA PHE A 135 -4.49 5.82 -16.97
C PHE A 135 -3.75 4.56 -16.48
N GLN A 136 -2.97 3.96 -17.37
CA GLN A 136 -2.15 2.79 -17.09
C GLN A 136 -0.99 3.17 -16.15
N VAL A 137 -0.98 2.61 -14.93
CA VAL A 137 0.08 2.77 -13.91
C VAL A 137 1.47 2.39 -14.46
N VAL A 138 1.51 1.56 -15.50
CA VAL A 138 2.72 1.14 -16.22
C VAL A 138 3.51 2.30 -16.82
N ASN A 139 2.89 3.49 -16.97
CA ASN A 139 3.54 4.69 -17.51
C ASN A 139 4.06 5.67 -16.45
N LEU A 140 3.99 5.32 -15.16
CA LEU A 140 4.64 6.09 -14.10
C LEU A 140 6.13 5.72 -14.05
N ASN A 141 6.97 6.42 -14.83
CA ASN A 141 8.43 6.38 -14.71
C ASN A 141 8.87 7.03 -13.39
N LEU A 142 8.59 6.35 -12.28
CA LEU A 142 9.06 6.67 -10.95
C LEU A 142 10.38 5.91 -10.77
N GLU A 143 11.48 6.63 -10.93
CA GLU A 143 12.84 6.11 -10.73
C GLU A 143 13.40 6.63 -9.40
N PHE A 144 13.94 5.74 -8.57
CA PHE A 144 14.70 6.04 -7.36
C PHE A 144 16.07 5.38 -7.48
N ASN A 145 17.15 6.17 -7.46
CA ASN A 145 18.52 5.69 -7.67
C ASN A 145 18.68 4.80 -8.92
N GLY A 146 17.97 5.14 -10.00
CA GLY A 146 18.01 4.39 -11.26
C GLY A 146 17.19 3.09 -11.29
N MET A 147 16.45 2.77 -10.23
CA MET A 147 15.51 1.64 -10.18
C MET A 147 14.08 2.15 -10.37
N ARG A 148 13.32 1.50 -11.25
CA ARG A 148 11.90 1.82 -11.47
C ARG A 148 11.07 1.21 -10.36
N LEU A 149 9.99 1.88 -9.93
CA LEU A 149 9.03 1.28 -9.00
C LEU A 149 8.45 -0.05 -9.51
N ALA A 150 8.37 -0.23 -10.84
CA ALA A 150 7.98 -1.49 -11.46
C ALA A 150 8.95 -2.66 -11.16
N ASP A 151 10.22 -2.37 -10.87
CA ASP A 151 11.24 -3.39 -10.57
C ASP A 151 11.00 -4.06 -9.20
N PHE A 152 10.26 -3.39 -8.31
CA PHE A 152 9.89 -3.88 -6.99
C PHE A 152 8.51 -4.55 -6.95
N ALA A 153 7.80 -4.61 -8.09
CA ALA A 153 6.43 -5.10 -8.18
C ALA A 153 6.32 -6.60 -8.56
N ASN A 154 7.42 -7.37 -8.49
CA ASN A 154 7.44 -8.82 -8.76
C ASN A 154 7.46 -9.66 -7.48
#